data_AF-A0A8C0S5N5-F1
#
_entry.id   AF-A0A8C0S5N5-F1
#
_cell.length_a   1.000
_cell.length_b   1.000
_cell.length_c   1.000
_cell.angle_alpha   90.00
_cell.angle_beta   90.00
_cell.angle_gamma   90.00
#
_symmetry.space_group_name_H-M   'P 1'
#
loop_
_entity.id
_entity.type
_entity.pdbx_description
1 polymer ?
#
loop_
_entity_poly.entity_id
_entity_poly.type
_entity_poly.pdbx_seq_one_letter_code
_entity_poly.pdbx_strand_id
1 'polypeptide(L)'
;MGKGDPKKPTGKMSSYAFFVTQMPQSTSQFSEKCSERWKTMSAREKGKFEDMAKADEACYEREMKTYIPPKGETKRQFKDPSAPRRPPSAFFSFYSEYCPKIKGEHPSLSFGDVGKKLGEMWNNTADEKQPYEKNTAKLKEKYEKDIAAYRAKGKPDVAKKGVVKAEKILGTVSII
;
A
#
# COMPACT_ATOMS: atom_id res chain seq x y z
N MET A 1 2.29 19.51 11.36
CA MET A 1 2.72 18.18 11.84
C MET A 1 1.49 17.28 11.82
N GLY A 2 1.44 16.33 10.88
CA GLY A 2 0.24 15.50 10.67
C GLY A 2 0.03 14.56 11.84
N LYS A 3 -1.19 14.55 12.41
CA LYS A 3 -1.59 13.56 13.41
C LYS A 3 -1.67 12.19 12.73
N GLY A 4 -0.56 11.46 12.75
CA GLY A 4 -0.53 10.04 12.44
C GLY A 4 -1.07 9.22 13.62
N ASP A 5 -1.35 7.95 13.38
CA ASP A 5 -1.92 7.05 14.38
C ASP A 5 -1.08 7.03 15.65
N PRO A 6 -1.69 7.27 16.83
CA PRO A 6 -0.96 7.34 18.09
C PRO A 6 -0.34 5.99 18.50
N LYS A 7 -0.78 4.88 17.89
CA LYS A 7 -0.21 3.54 18.08
C LYS A 7 0.93 3.23 17.11
N LYS A 8 1.17 4.08 16.12
CA LYS A 8 2.25 3.88 15.16
C LYS A 8 3.57 4.23 15.84
N PRO A 9 4.57 3.32 15.82
CA PRO A 9 5.90 3.62 16.31
C PRO A 9 6.43 4.91 15.68
N THR A 10 6.91 5.83 16.53
CA THR A 10 7.56 7.07 16.09
C THR A 10 8.78 6.75 15.25
N GLY A 11 9.00 7.47 14.15
CA GLY A 11 10.07 7.15 13.19
C GLY A 11 11.47 7.11 13.81
N LYS A 12 12.38 6.37 13.16
CA LYS A 12 13.78 6.23 13.57
C LYS A 12 14.48 7.60 13.65
N MET A 13 15.17 7.88 14.75
CA MET A 13 16.00 9.05 14.95
C MET A 13 17.43 8.82 14.45
N SER A 14 17.94 9.76 13.65
CA SER A 14 19.34 9.75 13.18
C SER A 14 20.30 10.09 14.32
N SER A 15 21.57 9.68 14.21
CA SER A 15 22.64 10.03 15.15
C SER A 15 22.77 11.54 15.35
N TYR A 16 22.62 12.31 14.26
CA TYR A 16 22.58 13.77 14.34
C TYR A 16 21.33 14.29 15.07
N ALA A 17 20.17 13.63 14.91
CA ALA A 17 18.94 14.00 15.60
C ALA A 17 19.08 13.81 17.13
N PHE A 18 19.67 12.68 17.56
CA PHE A 18 20.01 12.45 18.97
C PHE A 18 20.98 13.50 19.50
N PHE A 19 22.00 13.85 18.71
CA PHE A 19 22.95 14.90 19.08
C PHE A 19 22.27 16.26 19.27
N VAL A 20 21.40 16.65 18.36
CA VAL A 20 20.65 17.92 18.43
C VAL A 20 19.70 17.94 19.63
N THR A 21 19.12 16.81 20.03
CA THR A 21 18.26 16.74 21.23
C THR A 21 19.01 16.92 22.55
N GLN A 22 20.31 16.60 22.58
CA GLN A 22 21.15 16.77 23.78
C GLN A 22 21.78 18.17 23.88
N MET A 23 21.67 18.99 22.83
CA MET A 23 22.15 20.37 22.87
C MET A 23 21.06 21.32 23.40
N PRO A 24 21.43 22.30 24.25
CA PRO A 24 20.46 23.24 24.82
C PRO A 24 19.87 24.16 23.73
N GLN A 25 18.56 24.05 23.51
CA GLN A 25 17.81 24.79 22.49
C GLN A 25 17.48 26.22 22.96
N SER A 26 18.50 27.01 23.30
CA SER A 26 18.31 28.30 23.99
C SER A 26 18.69 29.52 23.16
N THR A 27 19.21 29.36 21.94
CA THR A 27 19.73 30.52 21.18
C THR A 27 19.29 30.50 19.72
N SER A 28 19.09 31.68 19.14
CA SER A 28 18.75 31.84 17.71
C SER A 28 19.82 31.29 16.77
N GLN A 29 21.05 31.08 17.26
CA GLN A 29 22.18 30.49 16.53
C GLN A 29 22.32 28.97 16.77
N PHE A 30 21.29 28.32 17.34
CA PHE A 30 21.35 26.93 17.76
C PHE A 30 21.62 25.95 16.61
N SER A 31 20.98 26.14 15.45
CA SER A 31 21.14 25.24 14.30
C SER A 31 22.57 25.30 13.74
N GLU A 32 23.13 26.50 13.62
CA GLU A 32 24.49 26.75 13.15
C GLU A 32 25.50 26.12 14.12
N LYS A 33 25.36 26.39 15.43
CA LYS A 33 26.20 25.80 16.48
C LYS A 33 26.14 24.28 16.53
N CYS A 34 24.96 23.67 16.32
CA CYS A 34 24.83 22.21 16.25
C CYS A 34 25.56 21.66 15.02
N SER A 35 25.40 22.30 13.86
CA SER A 35 26.04 21.84 12.63
C SER A 35 27.57 21.96 12.68
N GLU A 36 28.08 23.04 13.25
CA GLU A 36 29.51 23.30 13.40
C GLU A 36 30.13 22.35 14.41
N ARG A 37 29.50 22.19 15.58
CA ARG A 37 29.94 21.23 16.59
C ARG A 37 29.93 19.82 16.04
N TRP A 38 28.89 19.40 15.32
CA TRP A 38 28.85 18.07 14.70
C TRP A 38 29.99 17.88 13.69
N LYS A 39 30.34 18.90 12.89
CA LYS A 39 31.49 18.79 11.96
C LYS A 39 32.81 18.62 12.71
N THR A 40 33.02 19.40 13.77
CA THR A 40 34.25 19.41 14.58
C THR A 40 34.35 18.22 15.55
N MET A 41 33.24 17.52 15.85
CA MET A 41 33.28 16.34 16.72
C MET A 41 34.05 15.18 16.09
N SER A 42 34.85 14.52 16.92
CA SER A 42 35.65 13.36 16.53
C SER A 42 34.77 12.14 16.25
N ALA A 43 35.28 11.18 15.46
CA ALA A 43 34.59 9.92 15.19
C ALA A 43 34.22 9.15 16.48
N ARG A 44 35.04 9.27 17.53
CA ARG A 44 34.79 8.64 18.83
C ARG A 44 33.60 9.25 19.57
N GLU A 45 33.39 10.55 19.44
CA GLU A 45 32.25 11.23 20.04
C GLU A 45 30.97 11.00 19.24
N LYS A 46 31.08 10.99 17.90
CA LYS A 46 29.98 10.62 16.99
C LYS A 46 29.54 9.18 17.17
N GLY A 47 30.47 8.27 17.45
CA GLY A 47 30.19 6.84 17.67
C GLY A 47 29.11 6.61 18.74
N LYS A 48 29.11 7.39 19.82
CA LYS A 48 28.08 7.32 20.86
C LYS A 48 26.67 7.59 20.31
N PHE A 49 26.54 8.56 19.40
CA PHE A 49 25.26 8.90 18.78
C PHE A 49 24.87 7.94 17.67
N GLU A 50 25.85 7.35 16.98
CA GLU A 50 25.63 6.26 16.03
C GLU A 50 25.11 4.99 16.71
N ASP A 51 25.66 4.64 17.88
CA ASP A 51 25.17 3.50 18.67
C ASP A 51 23.74 3.75 19.19
N MET A 52 23.42 4.98 19.62
CA MET A 52 22.05 5.36 19.98
C MET A 52 21.10 5.26 18.77
N ALA A 53 21.52 5.72 17.59
CA ALA A 53 20.72 5.62 16.38
C ALA A 53 20.47 4.16 15.95
N LYS A 54 21.48 3.30 16.07
CA LYS A 54 21.34 1.85 15.80
C LYS A 54 20.40 1.18 16.81
N ALA A 55 20.49 1.54 18.08
CA ALA A 55 19.61 1.01 19.11
C ALA A 55 18.15 1.46 18.89
N ASP A 56 17.94 2.71 18.52
CA ASP A 56 16.64 3.27 18.16
C ASP A 56 16.05 2.58 16.92
N GLU A 57 16.88 2.37 15.89
CA GLU A 57 16.52 1.59 14.71
C GLU A 57 16.05 0.18 15.06
N ALA A 58 16.78 -0.52 15.94
CA ALA A 58 16.41 -1.87 16.40
C ALA A 58 15.12 -1.87 17.23
N CYS A 59 14.91 -0.88 18.10
CA CYS A 59 13.67 -0.73 18.86
C CYS A 59 12.48 -0.45 17.94
N TYR A 60 12.64 0.46 16.98
CA TYR A 60 11.62 0.78 16.00
C TYR A 60 11.23 -0.44 15.16
N GLU A 61 12.21 -1.24 14.71
CA GLU A 61 11.93 -2.46 13.94
C GLU A 61 11.18 -3.51 14.75
N ARG A 62 11.56 -3.68 16.02
CA ARG A 62 10.85 -4.56 16.95
C ARG A 62 9.40 -4.11 17.13
N GLU A 63 9.18 -2.81 17.36
CA GLU A 63 7.85 -2.26 17.61
C GLU A 63 6.98 -2.28 16.34
N MET A 64 7.57 -1.97 15.18
CA MET A 64 6.90 -2.08 13.88
C MET A 64 6.50 -3.51 13.53
N LYS A 65 7.28 -4.52 13.95
CA LYS A 65 6.92 -5.93 13.73
C LYS A 65 5.66 -6.34 14.50
N THR A 66 5.44 -5.74 15.67
CA THR A 66 4.25 -5.98 16.50
C THR A 66 3.09 -5.04 16.17
N TYR A 67 3.33 -3.98 15.40
CA TYR A 67 2.32 -2.99 15.03
C TYR A 67 1.35 -3.54 13.99
N ILE A 68 0.07 -3.55 14.33
CA ILE A 68 -1.03 -3.87 13.42
C ILE A 68 -1.67 -2.56 12.97
N PRO A 69 -1.47 -2.13 11.70
CA PRO A 69 -2.07 -0.90 11.20
C PRO A 69 -3.60 -1.00 11.19
N PRO A 70 -4.33 0.08 11.49
CA PRO A 70 -5.78 0.08 11.41
C PRO A 70 -6.27 -0.21 9.98
N LYS A 71 -7.43 -0.86 9.90
CA LYS A 71 -8.02 -1.38 8.66
C LYS A 71 -8.35 -0.21 7.72
N GLY A 72 -7.47 0.05 6.75
CA GLY A 72 -7.65 1.12 5.75
C GLY A 72 -6.37 1.91 5.45
N GLU A 73 -5.36 1.83 6.32
CA GLU A 73 -4.11 2.58 6.18
C GLU A 73 -3.02 1.88 5.38
N THR A 74 -3.26 0.64 4.94
CA THR A 74 -2.37 0.01 3.97
C THR A 74 -2.46 0.79 2.66
N LYS A 75 -1.49 1.68 2.44
CA LYS A 75 -1.27 2.34 1.16
C LYS A 75 -1.40 1.27 0.08
N ARG A 76 -2.44 1.41 -0.76
CA ARG A 76 -2.66 0.51 -1.89
C ARG A 76 -1.36 0.50 -2.69
N GLN A 77 -0.61 -0.59 -2.61
CA GLN A 77 0.60 -0.72 -3.40
C GLN A 77 0.19 -0.59 -4.86
N PHE A 78 0.82 0.35 -5.57
CA PHE A 78 0.67 0.49 -7.01
C PHE A 78 1.10 -0.84 -7.62
N LYS A 79 0.15 -1.55 -8.24
CA LYS A 79 0.47 -2.81 -8.88
C LYS A 79 1.24 -2.47 -10.15
N ASP A 80 2.39 -3.11 -10.29
CA ASP A 80 3.22 -3.00 -11.48
C ASP A 80 2.39 -3.38 -12.73
N PRO A 81 2.33 -2.54 -13.77
CA PRO A 81 1.58 -2.83 -14.99
C PRO A 81 2.10 -4.07 -15.75
N SER A 82 3.38 -4.41 -15.57
CA SER A 82 4.05 -5.56 -16.17
C SER A 82 3.98 -6.82 -15.31
N ALA A 83 3.54 -6.69 -14.04
CA ALA A 83 3.33 -7.86 -13.21
C ALA A 83 2.12 -8.66 -13.70
N PRO A 84 2.22 -10.01 -13.68
CA PRO A 84 1.08 -10.88 -13.91
C PRO A 84 -0.12 -10.42 -13.07
N ARG A 85 -1.30 -10.31 -13.68
CA ARG A 85 -2.52 -9.94 -12.97
C ARG A 85 -3.07 -11.15 -12.23
N ARG A 86 -3.47 -10.96 -10.97
CA ARG A 86 -4.10 -12.03 -10.19
C ARG A 86 -5.34 -12.57 -10.92
N PRO A 87 -5.51 -13.90 -11.00
CA PRO A 87 -6.67 -14.47 -11.64
C PRO A 87 -7.95 -14.09 -10.88
N PRO A 88 -9.06 -13.88 -11.59
CA PRO A 88 -10.35 -13.62 -10.96
C PRO A 88 -10.76 -14.83 -10.12
N SER A 89 -11.39 -14.58 -8.97
CA SER A 89 -11.99 -15.62 -8.14
C SER A 89 -13.16 -16.31 -8.85
N ALA A 90 -13.53 -17.52 -8.44
CA ALA A 90 -14.69 -18.26 -8.92
C ALA A 90 -15.96 -17.38 -8.87
N PHE A 91 -16.17 -16.69 -7.75
CA PHE A 91 -17.27 -15.74 -7.59
C PHE A 91 -17.19 -14.55 -8.56
N PHE A 92 -15.99 -14.06 -8.87
CA PHE A 92 -15.86 -12.91 -9.78
C PHE A 92 -16.12 -13.30 -11.24
N SER A 93 -15.77 -14.53 -11.61
CA SER A 93 -16.10 -15.09 -12.92
C SER A 93 -17.62 -15.22 -13.08
N PHE A 94 -18.28 -15.83 -12.08
CA PHE A 94 -19.74 -15.87 -11.99
C PHE A 94 -20.36 -14.47 -12.00
N TYR A 95 -19.83 -13.54 -11.20
CA TYR A 95 -20.29 -12.15 -11.17
C TYR A 95 -20.19 -11.49 -12.54
N SER A 96 -19.12 -11.71 -13.29
CA SER A 96 -18.94 -11.11 -14.62
C SER A 96 -19.95 -11.60 -15.65
N GLU A 97 -20.41 -12.85 -15.53
CA GLU A 97 -21.38 -13.45 -16.46
C GLU A 97 -22.82 -13.08 -16.12
N TYR A 98 -23.16 -12.97 -14.83
CA TYR A 98 -24.52 -12.76 -14.36
C TYR A 98 -24.85 -11.29 -14.02
N CYS A 99 -23.84 -10.47 -13.71
CA CYS A 99 -24.03 -9.02 -13.54
C CYS A 99 -24.68 -8.33 -14.77
N PRO A 100 -24.24 -8.57 -16.02
CA PRO A 100 -24.91 -7.94 -17.17
C PRO A 100 -26.34 -8.44 -17.38
N LYS A 101 -26.65 -9.70 -17.03
CA LYS A 101 -28.01 -10.25 -17.10
C LYS A 101 -28.95 -9.53 -16.14
N ILE A 102 -28.58 -9.47 -14.85
CA ILE A 102 -29.37 -8.80 -13.81
C ILE A 102 -29.48 -7.29 -14.09
N LYS A 103 -28.41 -6.67 -14.61
CA LYS A 103 -28.42 -5.25 -14.96
C LYS A 103 -29.26 -4.96 -16.22
N GLY A 104 -29.38 -5.91 -17.14
CA GLY A 104 -30.30 -5.83 -18.27
C GLY A 104 -31.77 -5.94 -17.83
N GLU A 105 -32.07 -6.85 -16.92
CA GLU A 105 -33.43 -7.00 -16.35
C GLU A 105 -33.81 -5.86 -15.40
N HIS A 106 -32.83 -5.32 -14.68
CA HIS A 106 -33.03 -4.27 -13.69
C HIS A 106 -32.01 -3.14 -13.88
N PRO A 107 -32.14 -2.32 -14.93
CA PRO A 107 -31.21 -1.23 -15.21
C PRO A 107 -31.19 -0.14 -14.13
N SER A 108 -32.25 -0.04 -13.32
CA SER A 108 -32.38 0.89 -12.20
C SER A 108 -31.64 0.46 -10.92
N LEU A 109 -31.20 -0.80 -10.83
CA LEU A 109 -30.48 -1.28 -9.65
C LEU A 109 -29.03 -0.78 -9.63
N SER A 110 -28.56 -0.37 -8.46
CA SER A 110 -27.16 -0.03 -8.26
C SER A 110 -26.29 -1.29 -8.37
N PHE A 111 -25.04 -1.11 -8.81
CA PHE A 111 -24.03 -2.18 -8.82
C PHE A 111 -23.88 -2.86 -7.45
N GLY A 112 -24.11 -2.11 -6.36
CA GLY A 112 -24.09 -2.65 -5.00
C GLY A 112 -25.23 -3.64 -4.73
N ASP A 113 -26.44 -3.34 -5.19
CA ASP A 113 -27.62 -4.20 -5.01
C ASP A 113 -27.55 -5.43 -5.91
N VAL A 114 -27.06 -5.26 -7.14
CA VAL A 114 -26.73 -6.37 -8.04
C VAL A 114 -25.69 -7.29 -7.38
N GLY A 115 -24.64 -6.71 -6.77
CA GLY A 115 -23.64 -7.42 -5.97
C GLY A 115 -24.22 -8.29 -4.85
N LYS A 116 -25.15 -7.75 -4.07
CA LYS A 116 -25.81 -8.48 -2.99
C LYS A 116 -26.62 -9.67 -3.53
N LYS A 117 -27.47 -9.44 -4.53
CA LYS A 117 -28.31 -10.47 -5.15
C LYS A 117 -27.46 -11.62 -5.74
N LEU A 118 -26.38 -11.28 -6.43
CA LEU A 118 -25.41 -12.26 -6.95
C LEU A 118 -24.66 -13.02 -5.84
N GLY A 119 -24.31 -12.35 -4.75
CA GLY A 119 -23.69 -12.98 -3.59
C GLY A 119 -24.60 -14.01 -2.92
N GLU A 120 -25.88 -13.69 -2.77
CA GLU A 120 -26.88 -14.62 -2.25
C GLU A 120 -27.10 -15.80 -3.20
N MET A 121 -27.23 -15.53 -4.51
CA MET A 121 -27.39 -16.56 -5.53
C MET A 121 -26.19 -17.52 -5.51
N TRP A 122 -24.97 -16.98 -5.48
CA TRP A 122 -23.76 -17.77 -5.34
C TRP A 122 -23.78 -18.62 -4.07
N ASN A 123 -24.14 -18.08 -2.91
CA ASN A 123 -24.17 -18.89 -1.68
C ASN A 123 -25.14 -20.07 -1.76
N ASN A 124 -26.27 -19.91 -2.44
CA ASN A 124 -27.29 -20.95 -2.61
C ASN A 124 -26.95 -21.98 -3.69
N THR A 125 -26.25 -21.63 -4.78
CA THR A 125 -25.85 -22.59 -5.83
C THR A 125 -24.49 -23.23 -5.53
N ALA A 126 -24.40 -24.02 -4.46
CA ALA A 126 -23.16 -24.71 -4.08
C ALA A 126 -22.66 -25.71 -5.15
N ASP A 127 -23.57 -26.35 -5.89
CA ASP A 127 -23.25 -27.36 -6.91
C ASP A 127 -22.61 -26.75 -8.17
N GLU A 128 -23.11 -25.59 -8.62
CA GLU A 128 -22.56 -24.89 -9.78
C GLU A 128 -21.18 -24.25 -9.51
N LYS A 129 -20.72 -24.17 -8.25
CA LYS A 129 -19.39 -23.60 -7.91
C LYS A 129 -18.24 -24.49 -8.34
N GLN A 130 -18.43 -25.81 -8.32
CA GLN A 130 -17.40 -26.81 -8.63
C GLN A 130 -16.64 -26.53 -9.94
N PRO A 131 -17.30 -26.29 -11.10
CA PRO A 131 -16.59 -25.95 -12.34
C PRO A 131 -15.84 -24.61 -12.26
N TYR A 132 -16.39 -23.59 -11.61
CA TYR A 132 -15.70 -22.30 -11.44
C TYR A 132 -14.50 -22.40 -10.51
N GLU A 133 -14.58 -23.19 -9.44
CA GLU A 133 -13.46 -23.47 -8.54
C GLU A 133 -12.35 -24.24 -9.26
N LYS A 134 -12.70 -25.26 -10.05
CA LYS A 134 -11.73 -25.99 -10.90
C LYS A 134 -11.06 -25.07 -11.92
N ASN A 135 -11.80 -24.18 -12.58
CA ASN A 135 -11.23 -23.20 -13.50
C ASN A 135 -10.35 -22.17 -12.77
N THR A 136 -10.77 -21.72 -11.59
CA THR A 136 -9.97 -20.80 -10.75
C THR A 136 -8.68 -21.45 -10.30
N ALA A 137 -8.70 -22.73 -9.92
CA ALA A 137 -7.51 -23.49 -9.54
C ALA A 137 -6.51 -23.61 -10.70
N LYS A 138 -6.98 -23.93 -11.91
CA LYS A 138 -6.14 -23.95 -13.12
C LYS A 138 -5.51 -22.58 -13.42
N LEU A 139 -6.30 -21.51 -13.35
CA LEU A 139 -5.81 -20.15 -13.55
C LEU A 139 -4.82 -19.72 -12.47
N LYS A 140 -5.03 -20.16 -11.22
CA LYS A 140 -4.12 -19.93 -10.10
C LYS A 140 -2.77 -20.60 -10.34
N GLU A 141 -2.75 -21.87 -10.76
CA GLU A 141 -1.49 -22.56 -11.05
C GLU A 141 -0.70 -21.86 -12.17
N LYS A 142 -1.39 -21.42 -13.24
CA LYS A 142 -0.77 -20.65 -14.31
C LYS A 142 -0.19 -19.33 -13.80
N TYR A 143 -0.93 -18.61 -12.96
CA TYR A 143 -0.47 -17.37 -12.35
C TYR A 143 0.72 -17.58 -11.41
N GLU A 144 0.75 -18.67 -10.65
CA GLU A 144 1.87 -19.02 -9.77
C GLU A 144 3.15 -19.28 -10.57
N LYS A 145 3.05 -19.94 -11.73
CA LYS A 145 4.17 -20.11 -12.67
C LYS A 145 4.62 -18.76 -13.26
N ASP A 146 3.68 -17.93 -13.71
CA ASP A 146 3.97 -16.65 -14.37
C ASP A 146 4.58 -15.63 -13.38
N ILE A 147 4.06 -15.56 -12.16
CA ILE A 147 4.62 -14.67 -11.12
C ILE A 147 5.98 -15.17 -10.62
N ALA A 148 6.22 -16.48 -10.60
CA ALA A 148 7.54 -17.03 -10.30
C ALA A 148 8.55 -16.66 -11.38
N ALA A 149 8.18 -16.78 -12.66
CA ALA A 149 9.01 -16.35 -13.78
C ALA A 149 9.26 -14.83 -13.77
N TYR A 150 8.24 -14.03 -13.46
CA TYR A 150 8.37 -12.57 -13.32
C TYR A 150 9.32 -12.19 -12.17
N ARG A 151 9.22 -12.86 -11.02
CA ARG A 151 10.13 -12.64 -9.88
C ARG A 151 11.56 -13.06 -10.21
N ALA A 152 11.74 -14.18 -10.92
CA ALA A 152 13.05 -14.70 -11.30
C ALA A 152 13.76 -13.83 -12.35
N LYS A 153 13.01 -13.15 -13.23
CA LYS A 153 13.56 -12.25 -14.26
C LYS A 153 14.09 -10.92 -13.72
N GLY A 154 13.91 -10.63 -12.43
CA GLY A 154 14.30 -9.35 -11.83
C GLY A 154 13.39 -8.22 -12.30
N LYS A 155 12.89 -7.40 -11.37
CA LYS A 155 12.06 -6.26 -11.74
C LYS A 155 12.92 -5.26 -12.54
N PRO A 156 12.49 -4.76 -13.72
CA PRO A 156 12.95 -3.46 -14.15
C PRO A 156 12.47 -2.43 -13.12
N ASP A 157 13.40 -1.66 -12.57
CA ASP A 157 13.14 -0.57 -11.63
C ASP A 157 12.32 0.51 -12.35
N VAL A 158 10.99 0.41 -12.33
CA VAL A 158 10.11 1.54 -12.67
C VAL A 158 9.79 2.27 -11.38
N ALA A 159 10.85 2.84 -10.79
CA ALA A 159 10.71 3.94 -9.87
C ALA A 159 10.12 5.14 -10.63
N LYS A 160 8.99 5.64 -10.11
CA LYS A 160 8.52 7.02 -10.29
C LYS A 160 8.13 7.43 -11.73
N LYS A 161 6.84 7.29 -12.07
CA LYS A 161 6.17 8.36 -12.81
C LYS A 161 4.87 8.72 -12.10
N GLY A 162 4.92 9.90 -11.49
CA GLY A 162 3.87 10.48 -10.70
C GLY A 162 2.63 10.80 -11.53
N VAL A 163 1.52 10.78 -10.81
CA VAL A 163 0.25 11.43 -11.06
C VAL A 163 0.37 12.64 -12.00
N VAL A 164 -0.16 12.53 -13.21
CA VAL A 164 -0.69 13.69 -13.95
C VAL A 164 -2.20 13.71 -13.74
N LYS A 165 -2.65 14.82 -13.20
CA LYS A 165 -3.98 15.15 -12.73
C LYS A 165 -4.94 15.19 -13.92
N ALA A 166 -6.01 14.39 -13.88
CA ALA A 166 -7.10 14.50 -14.83
C ALA A 166 -7.91 15.76 -14.51
N GLU A 167 -7.67 16.82 -15.29
CA GLU A 167 -8.56 17.97 -15.37
C GLU A 167 -9.86 17.54 -16.05
N LYS A 168 -10.99 17.82 -15.37
CA LYS A 168 -12.34 17.64 -15.91
C LYS A 168 -12.52 18.58 -17.09
N ILE A 169 -12.57 18.02 -18.30
CA ILE A 169 -13.24 18.66 -19.44
C ILE A 169 -14.76 18.50 -19.25
N LEU A 170 -15.41 19.50 -18.65
CA LEU A 170 -16.87 19.64 -18.74
C LEU A 170 -17.16 20.40 -20.04
N GLY A 171 -17.23 19.64 -21.14
CA GLY A 171 -17.79 20.09 -22.41
C GLY A 171 -19.27 19.68 -22.49
N THR A 172 -20.14 20.68 -22.34
CA THR A 172 -21.38 20.93 -23.08
C THR A 172 -22.22 19.75 -23.55
N VAL A 173 -23.45 19.64 -23.03
CA VAL A 173 -24.58 19.07 -23.79
C VAL A 173 -25.71 20.09 -23.76
N SER A 174 -26.16 20.45 -24.96
CA SER A 174 -27.23 21.39 -25.29
C SER A 174 -28.55 21.02 -24.64
N ILE A 175 -29.27 22.06 -24.21
CA ILE A 175 -30.72 22.05 -24.02
C ILE A 175 -31.31 22.55 -25.34
N ILE A 176 -32.27 21.78 -25.85
CA ILE A 176 -33.15 22.10 -26.98
C ILE A 176 -34.20 23.11 -26.49
#